data_AF-A0A9X2DXP2-F1
#
_entry.id   AF-A0A9X2DXP2-F1
#
_cell.length_a   1.000
_cell.length_b   1.000
_cell.length_c   1.000
_cell.angle_alpha   90.00
_cell.angle_beta   90.00
_cell.angle_gamma   90.00
#
_symmetry.space_group_name_H-M   'P 1'
#
loop_
_entity.id
_entity.type
_entity.pdbx_description
1 polymer ?
#
loop_
_entity_poly.entity_id
_entity_poly.type
_entity_poly.pdbx_seq_one_letter_code
_entity_poly.pdbx_strand_id
1 'polypeptide(L)'
;MAVGFRQDGPLRPLGRARLQPVADADAARAPRRSRLAAVVSMPSGPGLVRPSPLAQPWESALIRLVRAGAPAAELREATASSPEGARVAAVIELARDALGRGDDDRAQRIAGRLVRSRYDPASDPFLARYGLSLSVRLPLSAGLDVTVPLDATALRLVFAELADADDHAVAAAALETLAPSTLAAAALASLYSARRRWTDVAVLTAGIVNVDAASAAALIRRGAALRELGLIESALDALDKVVRPNVTTARPVELRAEALFERASTHLADGRRAPARRDLERVLVQYPESTEARELLAAASR
;
A
#
# COMPACT_ATOMS: atom_id res chain seq x y z
N MET A 1 11.66 1.79 38.40
CA MET A 1 12.03 3.04 37.71
C MET A 1 11.93 2.79 36.22
N ALA A 2 10.80 3.17 35.61
CA ALA A 2 10.55 2.98 34.19
C ALA A 2 11.00 4.25 33.46
N VAL A 3 12.05 4.16 32.66
CA VAL A 3 12.50 5.26 31.80
C VAL A 3 11.56 5.28 30.59
N GLY A 4 10.42 5.95 30.75
CA GLY A 4 9.54 6.26 29.63
C GLY A 4 10.25 7.27 28.73
N PHE A 5 10.55 6.89 27.49
CA PHE A 5 10.96 7.83 26.45
C PHE A 5 9.76 8.69 26.04
N ARG A 6 9.40 9.68 26.86
CA ARG A 6 8.85 10.93 26.35
C ARG A 6 10.04 11.76 25.88
N GLN A 7 10.38 11.66 24.59
CA GLN A 7 11.07 12.77 23.96
C GLN A 7 10.03 13.80 23.55
N ASP A 8 9.98 14.90 24.31
CA ASP A 8 9.33 16.14 23.91
C ASP A 8 10.01 16.65 22.63
N GLY A 9 9.42 16.28 21.50
CA GLY A 9 9.74 16.76 20.17
C GLY A 9 8.46 16.69 19.32
N PRO A 10 8.32 17.53 18.28
CA PRO A 10 7.13 17.48 17.45
C PRO A 10 6.91 16.07 16.92
N LEU A 11 5.69 15.56 17.10
CA LEU A 11 5.28 14.21 16.71
C LEU A 11 5.59 14.00 15.22
N ARG A 12 6.68 13.29 14.88
CA ARG A 12 6.96 12.94 13.49
C ARG A 12 5.95 11.84 13.06
N PRO A 13 5.16 12.05 11.99
CA PRO A 13 4.19 11.06 11.54
C PRO A 13 4.91 9.82 11.00
N LEU A 14 4.70 8.70 11.67
CA LEU A 14 5.21 7.35 11.32
C LEU A 14 4.58 6.76 10.04
N GLY A 15 3.66 7.50 9.42
CA GLY A 15 3.03 7.13 8.14
C GLY A 15 3.90 7.39 6.92
N ARG A 16 5.01 8.14 7.03
CA ARG A 16 6.01 8.23 5.96
C ARG A 16 6.99 7.07 6.07
N ALA A 17 7.36 6.51 4.93
CA ALA A 17 8.54 5.65 4.83
C ALA A 17 9.73 6.38 5.46
N ARG A 18 10.25 5.85 6.58
CA ARG A 18 11.42 6.42 7.28
C ARG A 18 12.71 6.26 6.48
N LEU A 19 12.69 5.35 5.51
CA LEU A 19 13.74 5.15 4.52
C LEU A 19 13.13 5.46 3.15
N GLN A 20 13.66 6.47 2.46
CA GLN A 20 13.28 6.78 1.08
C GLN A 20 14.44 6.41 0.14
N PRO A 21 14.20 5.67 -0.95
CA PRO A 21 15.19 5.48 -2.01
C PRO A 21 15.47 6.79 -2.77
N VAL A 22 16.66 6.86 -3.39
CA VAL A 22 17.27 8.05 -4.02
C VAL A 22 16.37 8.79 -5.04
N ALA A 23 15.39 8.11 -5.63
CA ALA A 23 14.54 8.71 -6.67
C ALA A 23 13.44 9.67 -6.14
N ASP A 24 13.15 9.67 -4.83
CA ASP A 24 11.97 10.34 -4.26
C ASP A 24 12.28 11.53 -3.32
N ALA A 25 13.54 12.00 -3.25
CA ALA A 25 13.91 13.10 -2.35
C ALA A 25 13.14 14.41 -2.63
N ASP A 26 12.79 14.67 -3.89
CA ASP A 26 11.96 15.83 -4.29
C ASP A 26 10.48 15.67 -3.90
N ALA A 27 10.01 14.45 -3.59
CA ALA A 27 8.63 14.19 -3.17
C ALA A 27 8.35 14.57 -1.70
N ALA A 28 9.39 14.85 -0.89
CA ALA A 28 9.23 15.17 0.53
C ALA A 28 8.56 16.55 0.79
N ARG A 29 8.60 17.46 -0.20
CA ARG A 29 8.05 18.84 -0.16
C ARG A 29 6.75 19.04 -0.95
N ALA A 30 6.30 18.07 -1.73
CA ALA A 30 5.07 18.16 -2.51
C ALA A 30 3.83 17.80 -1.66
N PRO A 31 2.62 18.30 -2.00
CA PRO A 31 1.38 17.75 -1.44
C PRO A 31 1.37 16.22 -1.62
N ARG A 32 0.79 15.49 -0.66
CA ARG A 32 0.65 14.02 -0.64
C ARG A 32 0.00 13.56 -1.94
N ARG A 33 0.78 13.33 -2.99
CA ARG A 33 0.32 12.62 -4.18
C ARG A 33 0.37 11.15 -3.85
N SER A 34 -0.75 10.47 -4.06
CA SER A 34 -0.80 9.03 -3.91
C SER A 34 0.23 8.36 -4.84
N ARG A 35 0.90 7.31 -4.37
CA ARG A 35 1.79 6.47 -5.20
C ARG A 35 1.02 5.38 -5.95
N LEU A 36 -0.31 5.43 -5.88
CA LEU A 36 -1.18 4.56 -6.63
C LEU A 36 -1.01 4.77 -8.12
N ALA A 37 -0.92 3.67 -8.85
CA ALA A 37 -0.97 3.65 -10.30
C ALA A 37 -1.73 2.40 -10.73
N ALA A 38 -2.48 2.47 -11.81
CA ALA A 38 -3.20 1.32 -12.32
C ALA A 38 -3.03 1.21 -13.82
N VAL A 39 -3.14 -0.02 -14.33
CA VAL A 39 -2.96 -0.32 -15.74
C VAL A 39 -4.15 -1.15 -16.20
N VAL A 40 -4.68 -0.77 -17.36
CA VAL A 40 -5.62 -1.55 -18.13
C VAL A 40 -4.84 -2.28 -19.21
N SER A 41 -4.84 -3.61 -19.15
CA SER A 41 -4.19 -4.47 -20.12
C SER A 41 -5.25 -5.16 -20.97
N MET A 42 -4.99 -5.22 -22.27
CA MET A 42 -5.84 -5.83 -23.27
C MET A 42 -5.03 -6.85 -24.08
N PRO A 43 -5.64 -7.96 -24.52
CA PRO A 43 -5.00 -8.83 -25.50
C PRO A 43 -4.73 -8.03 -26.77
N SER A 44 -3.54 -8.18 -27.33
CA SER A 44 -3.14 -7.61 -28.61
C SER A 44 -2.79 -8.73 -29.58
N GLY A 45 -3.20 -8.60 -30.85
CA GLY A 45 -2.93 -9.57 -31.92
C GLY A 45 -4.16 -10.26 -32.52
N PRO A 46 -3.95 -11.19 -33.48
CA PRO A 46 -5.02 -11.97 -34.10
C PRO A 46 -5.70 -12.86 -33.04
N GLY A 47 -7.02 -12.75 -32.89
CA GLY A 47 -7.79 -13.44 -31.83
C GLY A 47 -8.57 -12.52 -30.89
N LEU A 48 -8.57 -11.20 -31.13
CA LEU A 48 -9.43 -10.25 -30.42
C LEU A 48 -10.90 -10.69 -30.48
N VAL A 49 -11.49 -10.94 -29.32
CA VAL A 49 -12.92 -11.22 -29.21
C VAL A 49 -13.68 -10.04 -29.79
N ARG A 50 -14.45 -10.31 -30.86
CA ARG A 50 -15.37 -9.35 -31.45
C ARG A 50 -16.69 -9.42 -30.68
N PRO A 51 -17.36 -8.28 -30.43
CA PRO A 51 -18.70 -8.31 -29.86
C PRO A 51 -19.62 -9.23 -30.66
N SER A 52 -20.35 -10.08 -29.95
CA SER A 52 -21.40 -10.90 -30.55
C SER A 52 -22.50 -10.00 -31.12
N PRO A 53 -23.21 -10.40 -32.18
CA PRO A 53 -24.44 -9.73 -32.61
C PRO A 53 -25.51 -9.65 -31.50
N LEU A 54 -25.42 -10.53 -30.48
CA LEU A 54 -26.31 -10.56 -29.31
C LEU A 54 -25.78 -9.74 -28.12
N ALA A 55 -24.62 -9.08 -28.26
CA ALA A 55 -24.06 -8.24 -27.19
C ALA A 55 -24.94 -7.00 -26.98
N GLN A 56 -24.96 -6.49 -25.75
CA GLN A 56 -25.67 -5.25 -25.46
C GLN A 56 -25.05 -4.09 -26.26
N PRO A 57 -25.84 -3.10 -26.74
CA PRO A 57 -25.33 -2.04 -27.60
C PRO A 57 -24.14 -1.27 -27.01
N TRP A 58 -24.13 -1.07 -25.69
CA TRP A 58 -23.07 -0.39 -24.97
C TRP A 58 -21.73 -1.16 -25.00
N GLU A 59 -21.76 -2.50 -25.08
CA GLU A 59 -20.54 -3.32 -25.05
C GLU A 59 -19.66 -3.06 -26.28
N SER A 60 -20.28 -3.06 -27.47
CA SER A 60 -19.62 -2.81 -28.74
C SER A 60 -19.06 -1.38 -28.82
N ALA A 61 -19.80 -0.41 -28.30
CA ALA A 61 -19.34 0.97 -28.23
C ALA A 61 -18.15 1.12 -27.27
N LEU A 62 -18.26 0.55 -26.07
CA LEU A 62 -17.24 0.64 -25.04
C LEU A 62 -15.93 -0.03 -25.47
N ILE A 63 -15.97 -1.25 -26.01
CA ILE A 63 -14.74 -1.94 -26.42
C ILE A 63 -14.01 -1.18 -27.55
N ARG A 64 -14.76 -0.58 -28.48
CA ARG A 64 -14.20 0.25 -29.55
C ARG A 64 -13.50 1.47 -28.97
N LEU A 65 -14.14 2.18 -28.03
CA LEU A 65 -13.57 3.34 -27.37
C LEU A 65 -12.34 3.00 -26.53
N VAL A 66 -12.38 1.89 -25.79
CA VAL A 66 -11.23 1.42 -24.99
C VAL A 66 -10.04 1.09 -25.90
N ARG A 67 -10.27 0.39 -27.03
CA ARG A 67 -9.22 0.10 -28.03
C ARG A 67 -8.64 1.35 -28.68
N ALA A 68 -9.48 2.36 -28.93
CA ALA A 68 -9.06 3.63 -29.51
C ALA A 68 -8.33 4.54 -28.51
N GLY A 69 -8.26 4.16 -27.22
CA GLY A 69 -7.72 5.04 -26.19
C GLY A 69 -8.57 6.30 -25.95
N ALA A 70 -9.87 6.23 -26.24
CA ALA A 70 -10.76 7.39 -26.17
C ALA A 70 -10.86 7.97 -24.75
N PRO A 71 -11.05 9.29 -24.57
CA PRO A 71 -11.19 9.94 -23.27
C PRO A 71 -12.32 9.36 -22.41
N ALA A 72 -12.15 9.37 -21.08
CA ALA A 72 -13.14 8.84 -20.14
C ALA A 72 -14.56 9.44 -20.31
N ALA A 73 -14.69 10.68 -20.77
CA ALA A 73 -15.99 11.30 -21.04
C ALA A 73 -16.80 10.52 -22.08
N GLU A 74 -16.16 10.08 -23.17
CA GLU A 74 -16.82 9.32 -24.23
C GLU A 74 -17.22 7.92 -23.74
N LEU A 75 -16.40 7.29 -22.89
CA LEU A 75 -16.74 5.99 -22.27
C LEU A 75 -18.00 6.11 -21.41
N ARG A 76 -18.13 7.18 -20.62
CA ARG A 76 -19.31 7.43 -19.80
C ARG A 76 -20.55 7.70 -20.65
N GLU A 77 -20.42 8.50 -21.71
CA GLU A 77 -21.53 8.80 -22.61
C GLU A 77 -22.03 7.53 -23.32
N ALA A 78 -21.12 6.72 -23.86
CA ALA A 78 -21.44 5.47 -24.54
C ALA A 78 -22.10 4.41 -23.63
N THR A 79 -21.97 4.56 -22.31
CA THR A 79 -22.53 3.64 -21.31
C THR A 79 -23.64 4.26 -20.46
N ALA A 80 -24.04 5.50 -20.73
CA ALA A 80 -24.98 6.25 -19.90
C ALA A 80 -26.36 5.59 -19.78
N SER A 81 -26.78 4.83 -20.80
CA SER A 81 -28.06 4.11 -20.80
C SER A 81 -28.02 2.75 -20.08
N SER A 82 -26.86 2.31 -19.57
CA SER A 82 -26.68 1.00 -18.95
C SER A 82 -25.98 1.12 -17.59
N PRO A 83 -26.65 0.77 -16.47
CA PRO A 83 -26.01 0.77 -15.15
C PRO A 83 -24.79 -0.16 -15.06
N GLU A 84 -24.80 -1.28 -15.79
CA GLU A 84 -23.67 -2.21 -15.89
C GLU A 84 -22.51 -1.57 -16.65
N GLY A 85 -22.79 -1.05 -17.85
CA GLY A 85 -21.78 -0.37 -18.65
C GLY A 85 -21.15 0.81 -17.92
N ALA A 86 -21.94 1.58 -17.18
CA ALA A 86 -21.47 2.71 -16.40
C ALA A 86 -20.47 2.30 -15.30
N ARG A 87 -20.63 1.12 -14.68
CA ARG A 87 -19.67 0.59 -13.69
C ARG A 87 -18.36 0.17 -14.36
N VAL A 88 -18.44 -0.49 -15.51
CA VAL A 88 -17.26 -0.89 -16.30
C VAL A 88 -16.50 0.35 -16.79
N ALA A 89 -17.19 1.33 -17.35
CA ALA A 89 -16.59 2.59 -17.77
C ALA A 89 -15.94 3.32 -16.60
N ALA A 90 -16.57 3.33 -15.42
CA ALA A 90 -16.03 3.94 -14.22
C ALA A 90 -14.75 3.24 -13.72
N VAL A 91 -14.67 1.91 -13.72
CA VAL A 91 -13.43 1.22 -13.28
C VAL A 91 -12.29 1.41 -14.29
N ILE A 92 -12.59 1.48 -15.59
CA ILE A 92 -11.60 1.78 -16.63
C ILE A 92 -11.11 3.23 -16.48
N GLU A 93 -12.01 4.19 -16.25
CA GLU A 93 -11.66 5.57 -15.95
C GLU A 93 -10.80 5.69 -14.70
N LEU A 94 -11.16 4.98 -13.62
CA LEU A 94 -10.36 4.94 -12.39
C LEU A 94 -8.93 4.51 -12.69
N ALA A 95 -8.78 3.39 -13.41
CA ALA A 95 -7.48 2.79 -13.66
C ALA A 95 -6.61 3.61 -14.63
N ARG A 96 -7.16 3.97 -15.79
CA ARG A 96 -6.41 4.59 -16.89
C ARG A 96 -6.25 6.09 -16.73
N ASP A 97 -7.29 6.78 -16.27
CA ASP A 97 -7.35 8.23 -16.31
C ASP A 97 -7.11 8.84 -14.92
N ALA A 98 -7.89 8.46 -13.90
CA ALA A 98 -7.80 9.10 -12.59
C ALA A 98 -6.48 8.76 -11.87
N LEU A 99 -6.18 7.46 -11.69
CA LEU A 99 -4.92 7.02 -11.08
C LEU A 99 -3.73 7.28 -12.02
N GLY A 100 -3.90 7.05 -13.32
CA GLY A 100 -2.83 7.27 -14.31
C GLY A 100 -2.34 8.71 -14.43
N ARG A 101 -3.18 9.70 -14.10
CA ARG A 101 -2.84 11.14 -14.13
C ARG A 101 -2.61 11.76 -12.74
N GLY A 102 -2.78 10.98 -11.67
CA GLY A 102 -2.67 11.47 -10.29
C GLY A 102 -3.78 12.45 -9.89
N ASP A 103 -4.99 12.28 -10.43
CA ASP A 103 -6.19 13.04 -10.01
C ASP A 103 -6.86 12.30 -8.83
N ASP A 104 -6.25 12.45 -7.65
CA ASP A 104 -6.63 11.72 -6.43
C ASP A 104 -8.08 12.02 -6.02
N ASP A 105 -8.54 13.27 -6.15
CA ASP A 105 -9.92 13.69 -5.88
C ASP A 105 -10.92 12.94 -6.76
N ARG A 106 -10.64 12.86 -8.06
CA ARG A 106 -11.49 12.11 -9.01
C ARG A 106 -11.42 10.62 -8.73
N ALA A 107 -10.23 10.08 -8.48
CA ALA A 107 -10.02 8.68 -8.17
C ALA A 107 -10.81 8.28 -6.92
N GLN A 108 -10.77 9.07 -5.85
CA GLN A 108 -11.47 8.82 -4.60
C GLN A 108 -12.99 8.78 -4.80
N ARG A 109 -13.54 9.73 -5.56
CA ARG A 109 -14.97 9.76 -5.88
C ARG A 109 -15.42 8.54 -6.67
N ILE A 110 -14.62 8.09 -7.63
CA ILE A 110 -14.94 6.91 -8.44
C ILE A 110 -14.80 5.63 -7.60
N ALA A 111 -13.66 5.43 -6.94
CA ALA A 111 -13.40 4.27 -6.09
C ALA A 111 -14.45 4.14 -4.99
N GLY A 112 -14.77 5.22 -4.28
CA GLY A 112 -15.79 5.22 -3.24
C GLY A 112 -17.19 4.84 -3.76
N ARG A 113 -17.54 5.25 -4.98
CA ARG A 113 -18.81 4.83 -5.62
C ARG A 113 -18.81 3.34 -5.93
N LEU A 114 -17.74 2.83 -6.53
CA LEU A 114 -17.60 1.42 -6.88
C LEU A 114 -17.61 0.51 -5.64
N VAL A 115 -16.92 0.92 -4.56
CA VAL A 115 -16.93 0.26 -3.26
C VAL A 115 -18.33 0.22 -2.66
N ARG A 116 -19.06 1.35 -2.66
CA ARG A 116 -20.45 1.40 -2.14
C ARG A 116 -21.40 0.51 -2.94
N SER A 117 -21.20 0.40 -4.25
CA SER A 117 -21.96 -0.54 -5.09
C SER A 117 -21.51 -2.00 -4.97
N ARG A 118 -20.50 -2.30 -4.15
CA ARG A 118 -19.89 -3.63 -4.01
C ARG A 118 -19.44 -4.22 -5.34
N TYR A 119 -18.93 -3.37 -6.23
CA TYR A 119 -18.47 -3.80 -7.54
C TYR A 119 -17.16 -4.58 -7.41
N ASP A 120 -17.10 -5.75 -8.05
CA ASP A 120 -15.90 -6.57 -8.14
C ASP A 120 -15.45 -6.68 -9.61
N PRO A 121 -14.39 -5.96 -10.02
CA PRO A 121 -13.93 -6.00 -11.40
C PRO A 121 -13.38 -7.37 -11.80
N ALA A 122 -12.87 -8.18 -10.87
CA ALA A 122 -12.33 -9.50 -11.17
C ALA A 122 -13.43 -10.51 -11.57
N SER A 123 -14.66 -10.28 -11.12
CA SER A 123 -15.82 -11.11 -11.41
C SER A 123 -16.72 -10.53 -12.52
N ASP A 124 -16.31 -9.43 -13.16
CA ASP A 124 -17.15 -8.75 -14.15
C ASP A 124 -17.20 -9.53 -15.49
N PRO A 125 -18.41 -9.92 -15.98
CA PRO A 125 -18.54 -10.72 -17.20
C PRO A 125 -18.04 -10.02 -18.46
N PHE A 126 -18.16 -8.69 -18.55
CA PHE A 126 -17.67 -7.94 -19.69
C PHE A 126 -16.14 -7.94 -19.72
N LEU A 127 -15.50 -7.64 -18.58
CA LEU A 127 -14.05 -7.64 -18.50
C LEU A 127 -13.46 -9.01 -18.84
N ALA A 128 -14.04 -10.08 -18.29
CA ALA A 128 -13.64 -11.45 -18.59
C ALA A 128 -13.84 -11.81 -20.08
N ARG A 129 -15.02 -11.52 -20.65
CA ARG A 129 -15.37 -11.84 -22.05
C ARG A 129 -14.41 -11.21 -23.06
N TYR A 130 -13.98 -9.98 -22.80
CA TYR A 130 -13.10 -9.23 -23.71
C TYR A 130 -11.62 -9.31 -23.32
N GLY A 131 -11.26 -10.09 -22.31
CA GLY A 131 -9.87 -10.29 -21.86
C GLY A 131 -9.24 -9.04 -21.24
N LEU A 132 -10.06 -8.11 -20.76
CA LEU A 132 -9.59 -6.92 -20.07
C LEU A 132 -9.08 -7.30 -18.68
N SER A 133 -7.80 -7.10 -18.44
CA SER A 133 -7.20 -7.26 -17.12
C SER A 133 -6.86 -5.90 -16.53
N LEU A 134 -7.23 -5.71 -15.27
CA LEU A 134 -6.98 -4.50 -14.51
C LEU A 134 -6.03 -4.85 -13.38
N SER A 135 -4.96 -4.08 -13.23
CA SER A 135 -4.01 -4.22 -12.13
C SER A 135 -3.73 -2.87 -11.50
N VAL A 136 -3.45 -2.87 -10.21
CA VAL A 136 -3.11 -1.67 -9.44
C VAL A 136 -1.85 -1.90 -8.64
N ARG A 137 -1.01 -0.87 -8.61
CA ARG A 137 0.15 -0.73 -7.76
C ARG A 137 -0.28 -0.06 -6.47
N LEU A 138 -0.16 -0.78 -5.36
CA LEU A 138 -0.52 -0.32 -4.02
C LEU A 138 0.75 -0.04 -3.21
N PRO A 139 0.82 1.09 -2.49
CA PRO A 139 1.91 1.34 -1.56
C PRO A 139 1.85 0.36 -0.38
N LEU A 140 3.00 -0.22 -0.02
CA LEU A 140 3.08 -1.17 1.10
C LEU A 140 3.87 -0.58 2.28
N SER A 141 5.19 -0.43 2.14
CA SER A 141 6.07 0.16 3.17
C SER A 141 7.44 0.53 2.60
N ALA A 142 8.18 1.44 3.24
CA ALA A 142 9.55 1.83 2.84
C ALA A 142 9.75 2.19 1.35
N GLY A 143 8.73 2.76 0.70
CA GLY A 143 8.78 3.06 -0.74
C GLY A 143 8.51 1.85 -1.65
N LEU A 144 8.35 0.64 -1.09
CA LEU A 144 7.94 -0.55 -1.82
C LEU A 144 6.46 -0.49 -2.16
N ASP A 145 6.16 -0.82 -3.41
CA ASP A 145 4.81 -1.02 -3.89
C ASP A 145 4.60 -2.46 -4.33
N VAL A 146 3.36 -2.94 -4.24
CA VAL A 146 2.94 -4.26 -4.71
C VAL A 146 1.93 -4.11 -5.84
N THR A 147 2.09 -4.91 -6.90
CA THR A 147 1.11 -4.95 -7.99
C THR A 147 0.15 -6.10 -7.75
N VAL A 148 -1.14 -5.80 -7.72
CA VAL A 148 -2.21 -6.78 -7.52
C VAL A 148 -3.29 -6.64 -8.60
N PRO A 149 -4.03 -7.71 -8.93
CA PRO A 149 -5.25 -7.59 -9.71
C PRO A 149 -6.22 -6.61 -9.04
N LEU A 150 -6.91 -5.79 -9.84
CA LEU A 150 -7.91 -4.87 -9.31
C LEU A 150 -9.23 -5.64 -9.09
N ASP A 151 -9.30 -6.36 -7.98
CA ASP A 151 -10.53 -7.00 -7.47
C ASP A 151 -11.25 -6.10 -6.44
N ALA A 152 -12.35 -6.58 -5.86
CA ALA A 152 -13.08 -5.86 -4.82
C ALA A 152 -12.23 -5.49 -3.58
N THR A 153 -11.23 -6.30 -3.23
CA THR A 153 -10.32 -6.05 -2.10
C THR A 153 -9.33 -4.95 -2.45
N ALA A 154 -8.67 -5.05 -3.59
CA ALA A 154 -7.76 -4.04 -4.11
C ALA A 154 -8.47 -2.70 -4.33
N LEU A 155 -9.71 -2.71 -4.81
CA LEU A 155 -10.51 -1.50 -4.97
C LEU A 155 -10.79 -0.80 -3.63
N ARG A 156 -11.02 -1.55 -2.55
CA ARG A 156 -11.17 -0.99 -1.20
C ARG A 156 -9.85 -0.47 -0.64
N LEU A 157 -8.73 -1.14 -0.92
CA LEU A 157 -7.39 -0.66 -0.57
C LEU A 157 -7.05 0.65 -1.28
N VAL A 158 -7.36 0.75 -2.58
CA VAL A 158 -7.27 1.99 -3.36
C VAL A 158 -8.10 3.10 -2.72
N PHE A 159 -9.37 2.81 -2.41
CA PHE A 159 -10.24 3.81 -1.78
C PHE A 159 -9.71 4.28 -0.43
N ALA A 160 -9.23 3.36 0.41
CA ALA A 160 -8.69 3.70 1.73
C ALA A 160 -7.42 4.56 1.63
N GLU A 161 -6.50 4.22 0.73
CA GLU A 161 -5.27 5.00 0.51
C GLU A 161 -5.58 6.43 0.04
N LEU A 162 -6.56 6.61 -0.85
CA LEU A 162 -7.00 7.93 -1.30
C LEU A 162 -7.68 8.70 -0.16
N ALA A 163 -8.63 8.04 0.53
CA ALA A 163 -9.39 8.65 1.62
C ALA A 163 -8.52 8.99 2.85
N ASP A 164 -7.37 8.34 3.06
CA ASP A 164 -6.46 8.60 4.19
C ASP A 164 -5.98 10.05 4.23
N ALA A 165 -5.88 10.72 3.08
CA ALA A 165 -5.47 12.11 3.00
C ALA A 165 -6.49 13.07 3.64
N ASP A 166 -7.78 12.75 3.54
CA ASP A 166 -8.89 13.60 3.98
C ASP A 166 -9.48 13.12 5.32
N ASP A 167 -9.83 11.83 5.39
CA ASP A 167 -10.52 11.20 6.50
C ASP A 167 -10.01 9.76 6.72
N HIS A 168 -8.98 9.68 7.53
CA HIS A 168 -8.41 8.44 8.01
C HIS A 168 -9.41 7.48 8.71
N ALA A 169 -10.49 7.99 9.34
CA ALA A 169 -11.47 7.12 9.98
C ALA A 169 -12.31 6.39 8.93
N VAL A 170 -12.66 7.07 7.85
CA VAL A 170 -13.28 6.46 6.66
C VAL A 170 -12.33 5.45 6.02
N ALA A 171 -11.04 5.77 5.90
CA ALA A 171 -10.03 4.84 5.38
C ALA A 171 -9.96 3.55 6.22
N ALA A 172 -9.87 3.67 7.55
CA ALA A 172 -9.82 2.53 8.46
C ALA A 172 -11.10 1.68 8.38
N ALA A 173 -12.29 2.31 8.44
CA ALA A 173 -13.57 1.62 8.36
C ALA A 173 -13.74 0.84 7.03
N ALA A 174 -13.21 1.37 5.92
CA ALA A 174 -13.23 0.67 4.64
C ALA A 174 -12.44 -0.65 4.69
N LEU A 175 -11.32 -0.67 5.41
CA LEU A 175 -10.45 -1.84 5.50
C LEU A 175 -10.84 -2.81 6.62
N GLU A 176 -11.41 -2.34 7.73
CA GLU A 176 -11.88 -3.19 8.85
C GLU A 176 -12.95 -4.21 8.42
N THR A 177 -13.65 -3.93 7.31
CA THR A 177 -14.68 -4.82 6.76
C THR A 177 -14.16 -5.80 5.70
N LEU A 178 -12.86 -5.82 5.42
CA LEU A 178 -12.26 -6.75 4.47
C LEU A 178 -12.11 -8.15 5.07
N ALA A 179 -12.11 -9.15 4.20
CA ALA A 179 -11.68 -10.49 4.58
C ALA A 179 -10.21 -10.45 5.07
N PRO A 180 -9.86 -11.21 6.12
CA PRO A 180 -8.50 -11.25 6.62
C PRO A 180 -7.50 -11.67 5.53
N SER A 181 -6.47 -10.85 5.32
CA SER A 181 -5.36 -11.12 4.41
C SER A 181 -4.11 -10.40 4.90
N THR A 182 -2.93 -10.84 4.44
CA THR A 182 -1.65 -10.18 4.77
C THR A 182 -1.62 -8.73 4.28
N LEU A 183 -2.18 -8.47 3.09
CA LEU A 183 -2.27 -7.13 2.52
C LEU A 183 -3.22 -6.20 3.29
N ALA A 184 -4.42 -6.68 3.64
CA ALA A 184 -5.35 -5.90 4.47
C ALA A 184 -4.77 -5.62 5.86
N ALA A 185 -4.10 -6.61 6.46
CA ALA A 185 -3.46 -6.44 7.76
C ALA A 185 -2.30 -5.43 7.71
N ALA A 186 -1.48 -5.46 6.65
CA ALA A 186 -0.40 -4.49 6.47
C ALA A 186 -0.94 -3.06 6.32
N ALA A 187 -1.98 -2.87 5.48
CA ALA A 187 -2.61 -1.57 5.28
C ALA A 187 -3.26 -1.04 6.55
N LEU A 188 -4.07 -1.85 7.26
CA LEU A 188 -4.67 -1.48 8.54
C LEU A 188 -3.62 -1.18 9.62
N ALA A 189 -2.56 -1.99 9.70
CA ALA A 189 -1.48 -1.75 10.64
C ALA A 189 -0.78 -0.41 10.36
N SER A 190 -0.64 -0.01 9.10
CA SER A 190 -0.13 1.31 8.71
C SER A 190 -1.03 2.44 9.22
N LEU A 191 -2.35 2.35 8.96
CA LEU A 191 -3.35 3.34 9.42
C LEU A 191 -3.37 3.47 10.94
N TYR A 192 -3.35 2.34 11.66
CA TYR A 192 -3.31 2.32 13.12
C TYR A 192 -1.99 2.86 13.67
N SER A 193 -0.87 2.55 13.02
CA SER A 193 0.45 3.07 13.40
C SER A 193 0.52 4.59 13.28
N ALA A 194 -0.03 5.16 12.20
CA ALA A 194 -0.10 6.61 12.01
C ALA A 194 -0.86 7.31 13.16
N ARG A 195 -1.81 6.60 13.78
CA ARG A 195 -2.63 7.06 14.92
C ARG A 195 -2.12 6.64 16.28
N ARG A 196 -0.96 5.98 16.35
CA ARG A 196 -0.41 5.43 17.60
C ARG A 196 -1.35 4.46 18.32
N ARG A 197 -2.23 3.78 17.56
CA ARG A 197 -3.10 2.71 18.06
C ARG A 197 -2.28 1.42 18.21
N TRP A 198 -1.25 1.45 19.05
CA TRP A 198 -0.24 0.40 19.14
C TRP A 198 -0.79 -0.96 19.58
N THR A 199 -1.73 -0.94 20.53
CA THR A 199 -2.43 -2.15 20.97
C THR A 199 -3.16 -2.81 19.81
N ASP A 200 -3.86 -2.02 18.98
CA ASP A 200 -4.60 -2.54 17.83
C ASP A 200 -3.67 -3.12 16.76
N VAL A 201 -2.52 -2.47 16.51
CA VAL A 201 -1.48 -3.03 15.61
C VAL A 201 -0.98 -4.36 16.15
N ALA A 202 -0.65 -4.44 17.44
CA ALA A 202 -0.11 -5.65 18.05
C ALA A 202 -1.12 -6.81 18.01
N VAL A 203 -2.40 -6.54 18.28
CA VAL A 203 -3.49 -7.54 18.22
C VAL A 203 -3.74 -7.99 16.78
N LEU A 204 -3.92 -7.05 15.84
CA LEU A 204 -4.18 -7.33 14.43
C LEU A 204 -3.09 -8.22 13.81
N THR A 205 -1.85 -8.03 14.21
CA THR A 205 -0.67 -8.69 13.62
C THR A 205 -0.16 -9.88 14.43
N ALA A 206 -0.86 -10.27 15.51
CA ALA A 206 -0.40 -11.28 16.47
C ALA A 206 -0.15 -12.66 15.84
N GLY A 207 -0.99 -13.07 14.88
CA GLY A 207 -0.93 -14.38 14.21
C GLY A 207 -0.20 -14.40 12.86
N ILE A 208 0.39 -13.28 12.43
CA ILE A 208 0.98 -13.19 11.08
C ILE A 208 2.31 -13.95 11.02
N VAL A 209 2.46 -14.76 9.98
CA VAL A 209 3.69 -15.47 9.61
C VAL A 209 4.27 -14.82 8.35
N ASN A 210 5.60 -14.72 8.28
CA ASN A 210 6.32 -14.05 7.18
C ASN A 210 6.35 -14.90 5.89
N VAL A 211 5.27 -14.88 5.12
CA VAL A 211 5.11 -15.68 3.89
C VAL A 211 5.27 -14.87 2.60
N ASP A 212 5.10 -13.55 2.66
CA ASP A 212 5.14 -12.62 1.53
C ASP A 212 5.63 -11.22 1.97
N ALA A 213 5.66 -10.26 1.04
CA ALA A 213 6.05 -8.88 1.35
C ALA A 213 5.08 -8.20 2.33
N ALA A 214 3.77 -8.45 2.19
CA ALA A 214 2.75 -7.81 3.02
C ALA A 214 2.81 -8.25 4.49
N SER A 215 2.98 -9.54 4.74
CA SER A 215 3.22 -10.09 6.07
C SER A 215 4.52 -9.58 6.70
N ALA A 216 5.59 -9.40 5.91
CA ALA A 216 6.80 -8.75 6.40
C ALA A 216 6.54 -7.28 6.81
N ALA A 217 5.84 -6.50 5.99
CA ALA A 217 5.44 -5.14 6.34
C ALA A 217 4.59 -5.09 7.63
N ALA A 218 3.63 -6.00 7.77
CA ALA A 218 2.82 -6.11 8.99
C ALA A 218 3.66 -6.47 10.23
N LEU A 219 4.64 -7.37 10.10
CA LEU A 219 5.56 -7.73 11.20
C LEU A 219 6.50 -6.59 11.60
N ILE A 220 6.95 -5.77 10.64
CA ILE A 220 7.73 -4.56 10.93
C ILE A 220 6.89 -3.59 11.78
N ARG A 221 5.65 -3.35 11.37
CA ARG A 221 4.71 -2.50 12.13
C ARG A 221 4.40 -3.08 13.51
N ARG A 222 4.28 -4.40 13.62
CA ARG A 222 4.16 -5.09 14.92
C ARG A 222 5.35 -4.82 15.81
N GLY A 223 6.57 -4.96 15.30
CA GLY A 223 7.80 -4.69 16.04
C GLY A 223 7.84 -3.27 16.57
N ALA A 224 7.54 -2.29 15.72
CA ALA A 224 7.42 -0.89 16.13
C ALA A 224 6.37 -0.71 17.22
N ALA A 225 5.15 -1.22 17.03
CA ALA A 225 4.06 -1.11 18.01
C ALA A 225 4.41 -1.73 19.37
N LEU A 226 5.02 -2.92 19.38
CA LEU A 226 5.44 -3.60 20.61
C LEU A 226 6.53 -2.81 21.35
N ARG A 227 7.47 -2.19 20.63
CA ARG A 227 8.45 -1.28 21.24
C ARG A 227 7.77 -0.10 21.91
N GLU A 228 6.82 0.55 21.24
CA GLU A 228 6.09 1.70 21.80
C GLU A 228 5.25 1.31 23.04
N LEU A 229 4.86 0.03 23.15
CA LEU A 229 4.21 -0.54 24.34
C LEU A 229 5.20 -0.97 25.43
N GLY A 230 6.51 -0.81 25.23
CA GLY A 230 7.55 -1.25 26.17
C GLY A 230 7.83 -2.76 26.15
N LEU A 231 7.25 -3.50 25.20
CA LEU A 231 7.43 -4.94 25.06
C LEU A 231 8.65 -5.26 24.17
N ILE A 232 9.84 -4.88 24.66
CA ILE A 232 11.10 -4.89 23.90
C ILE A 232 11.43 -6.27 23.32
N GLU A 233 11.41 -7.33 24.13
CA GLU A 233 11.78 -8.68 23.64
C GLU A 233 10.80 -9.19 22.57
N SER A 234 9.51 -8.90 22.73
CA SER A 234 8.50 -9.25 21.72
C SER A 234 8.67 -8.43 20.43
N ALA A 235 9.10 -7.17 20.54
CA ALA A 235 9.42 -6.34 19.39
C ALA A 235 10.61 -6.91 18.61
N LEU A 236 11.68 -7.29 19.31
CA LEU A 236 12.87 -7.90 18.70
C LEU A 236 12.52 -9.24 18.02
N ASP A 237 11.72 -10.11 18.65
CA ASP A 237 11.27 -11.37 18.03
C ASP A 237 10.46 -11.14 16.75
N ALA A 238 9.56 -10.14 16.75
CA ALA A 238 8.79 -9.79 15.57
C ALA A 238 9.68 -9.30 14.41
N LEU A 239 10.69 -8.49 14.70
CA LEU A 239 11.61 -7.94 13.69
C LEU A 239 12.61 -9.00 13.20
N ASP A 240 13.05 -9.89 14.07
CA ASP A 240 13.93 -11.02 13.71
C ASP A 240 13.31 -11.94 12.67
N LYS A 241 11.98 -12.13 12.70
CA LYS A 241 11.26 -12.89 11.67
C LYS A 241 11.40 -12.31 10.25
N VAL A 242 11.82 -11.04 10.11
CA VAL A 242 12.03 -10.38 8.81
C VAL A 242 13.51 -10.35 8.42
N VAL A 243 14.42 -10.18 9.38
CA VAL A 243 15.87 -9.96 9.12
C VAL A 243 16.74 -11.21 9.25
N ARG A 244 16.17 -12.38 9.60
CA ARG A 244 16.90 -13.66 9.66
C ARG A 244 17.47 -14.08 8.30
N PRO A 245 18.76 -14.46 8.20
CA PRO A 245 19.42 -14.85 6.94
C PRO A 245 18.61 -15.81 6.07
N ASN A 246 18.05 -16.86 6.67
CA ASN A 246 17.29 -17.92 5.99
C ASN A 246 15.94 -17.46 5.42
N VAL A 247 15.45 -16.29 5.85
CA VAL A 247 14.19 -15.66 5.39
C VAL A 247 14.49 -14.47 4.47
N THR A 248 15.67 -13.85 4.62
CA THR A 248 16.01 -12.56 3.98
C THR A 248 16.26 -12.58 2.48
N THR A 249 16.53 -13.71 1.83
CA THR A 249 16.73 -13.71 0.37
C THR A 249 15.42 -13.63 -0.41
N ALA A 250 14.30 -14.01 0.21
CA ALA A 250 12.98 -13.99 -0.43
C ALA A 250 12.19 -12.70 -0.19
N ARG A 251 12.74 -11.72 0.56
CA ARG A 251 12.04 -10.46 0.89
C ARG A 251 12.70 -9.26 0.22
N PRO A 252 11.89 -8.28 -0.23
CA PRO A 252 12.38 -7.04 -0.82
C PRO A 252 13.42 -6.36 0.07
N VAL A 253 14.40 -5.75 -0.57
CA VAL A 253 15.55 -5.14 0.08
C VAL A 253 15.14 -3.96 0.97
N GLU A 254 14.10 -3.25 0.55
CA GLU A 254 13.45 -2.12 1.22
C GLU A 254 12.89 -2.54 2.59
N LEU A 255 12.12 -3.64 2.62
CA LEU A 255 11.52 -4.13 3.87
C LEU A 255 12.58 -4.67 4.84
N ARG A 256 13.68 -5.23 4.32
CA ARG A 256 14.79 -5.66 5.17
C ARG A 256 15.50 -4.49 5.81
N ALA A 257 15.75 -3.43 5.06
CA ALA A 257 16.35 -2.21 5.60
C ALA A 257 15.43 -1.56 6.64
N GLU A 258 14.13 -1.48 6.38
CA GLU A 258 13.15 -0.96 7.33
C GLU A 258 13.10 -1.80 8.62
N ALA A 259 13.10 -3.13 8.50
CA ALA A 259 13.14 -4.02 9.66
C ALA A 259 14.43 -3.86 10.48
N LEU A 260 15.60 -3.72 9.82
CA LEU A 260 16.87 -3.46 10.49
C LEU A 260 16.87 -2.10 11.20
N PHE A 261 16.31 -1.08 10.57
CA PHE A 261 16.18 0.26 11.15
C PHE A 261 15.30 0.24 12.41
N GLU A 262 14.13 -0.42 12.34
CA GLU A 262 13.23 -0.55 13.48
C GLU A 262 13.83 -1.43 14.58
N ARG A 263 14.64 -2.44 14.24
CA ARG A 263 15.36 -3.28 15.22
C ARG A 263 16.46 -2.51 15.92
N ALA A 264 17.23 -1.70 15.19
CA ALA A 264 18.21 -0.80 15.78
C ALA A 264 17.57 0.21 16.74
N SER A 265 16.44 0.81 16.34
CA SER A 265 15.67 1.72 17.20
C SER A 265 15.20 1.03 18.48
N THR A 266 14.77 -0.24 18.37
CA THR A 266 14.35 -1.06 19.51
C THR A 266 15.52 -1.40 20.44
N HIS A 267 16.69 -1.76 19.88
CA HIS A 267 17.91 -1.97 20.67
C HIS A 267 18.34 -0.71 21.42
N LEU A 268 18.24 0.48 20.80
CA LEU A 268 18.57 1.74 21.46
C LEU A 268 17.60 2.11 22.58
N ALA A 269 16.30 1.83 22.41
CA ALA A 269 15.31 2.02 23.46
C ALA A 269 15.61 1.15 24.70
N ASP A 270 16.29 0.02 24.52
CA ASP A 270 16.75 -0.88 25.59
C ASP A 270 18.21 -0.62 26.03
N GLY A 271 18.86 0.42 25.51
CA GLY A 271 20.26 0.76 25.81
C GLY A 271 21.32 -0.13 25.16
N ARG A 272 20.93 -1.06 24.27
CA ARG A 272 21.84 -1.98 23.57
C ARG A 272 22.50 -1.30 22.36
N ARG A 273 23.57 -0.55 22.59
CA ARG A 273 24.27 0.23 21.55
C ARG A 273 24.96 -0.60 20.46
N ALA A 274 25.74 -1.61 20.85
CA ALA A 274 26.51 -2.44 19.91
C ALA A 274 25.66 -3.14 18.82
N PRO A 275 24.55 -3.84 19.14
CA PRO A 275 23.71 -4.43 18.11
C PRO A 275 22.99 -3.38 17.26
N ALA A 276 22.56 -2.25 17.84
CA ALA A 276 21.97 -1.16 17.07
C ALA A 276 22.91 -0.60 16.01
N ARG A 277 24.18 -0.38 16.38
CA ARG A 277 25.22 0.10 15.46
C ARG A 277 25.36 -0.82 14.23
N ARG A 278 25.46 -2.14 14.46
CA ARG A 278 25.61 -3.13 13.37
C ARG A 278 24.42 -3.12 12.41
N ASP A 279 23.21 -2.96 12.92
CA ASP A 279 22.02 -2.90 12.08
C ASP A 279 21.97 -1.61 11.25
N LEU A 280 22.32 -0.47 11.86
CA LEU A 280 22.36 0.83 11.17
C LEU A 280 23.45 0.90 10.10
N GLU A 281 24.62 0.31 10.34
CA GLU A 281 25.66 0.16 9.32
C GLU A 281 25.13 -0.59 8.08
N ARG A 282 24.36 -1.68 8.30
CA ARG A 282 23.72 -2.43 7.19
C ARG A 282 22.64 -1.64 6.47
N VAL A 283 21.88 -0.81 7.19
CA VAL A 283 20.90 0.11 6.58
C VAL A 283 21.62 1.13 5.70
N LEU A 284 22.69 1.75 6.18
CA LEU A 284 23.45 2.77 5.46
C LEU A 284 24.22 2.22 4.25
N VAL A 285 24.52 0.92 4.19
CA VAL A 285 25.04 0.30 2.96
C VAL A 285 24.02 0.41 1.82
N GLN A 286 22.73 0.35 2.12
CA GLN A 286 21.66 0.41 1.10
C GLN A 286 21.08 1.81 0.94
N TYR A 287 20.99 2.56 2.04
CA TYR A 287 20.46 3.91 2.10
C TYR A 287 21.52 4.84 2.68
N PRO A 288 22.66 5.05 1.99
CA PRO A 288 23.75 5.85 2.50
C PRO A 288 23.27 7.25 2.88
N GLU A 289 22.31 7.80 2.14
CA GLU A 289 21.77 9.14 2.34
C GLU A 289 20.73 9.31 3.46
N SER A 290 20.35 8.24 4.16
CA SER A 290 19.35 8.36 5.24
C SER A 290 19.89 9.19 6.41
N THR A 291 19.39 10.41 6.56
CA THR A 291 19.72 11.30 7.67
C THR A 291 19.33 10.66 9.01
N GLU A 292 18.15 10.04 9.09
CA GLU A 292 17.64 9.37 10.28
C GLU A 292 18.56 8.22 10.73
N ALA A 293 19.02 7.39 9.78
CA ALA A 293 19.93 6.29 10.11
C ALA A 293 21.29 6.80 10.59
N ARG A 294 21.82 7.89 10.00
CA ARG A 294 23.06 8.54 10.47
C ARG A 294 22.91 9.16 11.86
N GLU A 295 21.78 9.82 12.14
CA GLU A 295 21.48 10.39 13.46
C GLU A 295 21.41 9.30 14.55
N LEU A 296 20.69 8.20 14.28
CA LEU A 296 20.62 7.06 15.19
C LEU A 296 21.99 6.39 15.37
N LEU A 297 22.80 6.31 14.31
CA LEU A 297 24.14 5.74 14.38
C LEU A 297 25.07 6.57 15.28
N ALA A 298 24.97 7.90 15.18
CA ALA A 298 25.69 8.81 16.06
C ALA A 298 25.25 8.63 17.52
N ALA A 299 23.95 8.46 17.78
CA ALA A 299 23.44 8.18 19.12
C ALA A 299 23.91 6.83 19.68
N ALA A 300 24.04 5.80 18.83
CA ALA A 300 24.56 4.49 19.20
C ALA A 300 26.07 4.48 19.49
N SER A 301 26.79 5.51 19.05
CA SER A 301 28.25 5.61 19.17
C SER A 301 28.71 6.50 20.33
N ARG A 302 27.79 7.23 20.98
CA ARG A 302 28.01 7.88 22.29
C ARG A 302 27.96 6.84 23.39
#